data_AF-A0A2M9CL91-F1
#
_entry.id   AF-A0A2M9CL91-F1
#
_cell.length_a   1.000
_cell.length_b   1.000
_cell.length_c   1.000
_cell.angle_alpha   90.00
_cell.angle_beta   90.00
_cell.angle_gamma   90.00
#
_symmetry.space_group_name_H-M   'P 1'
#
loop_
_entity.id
_entity.type
_entity.pdbx_description
1 polymer ?
#
loop_
_entity_poly.entity_id
_entity_poly.type
_entity_poly.pdbx_seq_one_letter_code
_entity_poly.pdbx_strand_id
1 'polypeptide(L)'
;MTRLTVPKTYKLYIGGKFPRSESGRTYEIATPKGAFLANAALASRKDARDAVVAARAAVSGWSGATAYNRGQVLYRIAELLEGRRAQFVDEIASVEGVRTSVAEAQVDEAIDTWVWYAGWTDKYQQVAGNANAVAGPYFNLSAPEPTGVVAVVAPQESSLAGLVSVVAPALVPGNTVVVVASERFPLSAISLAEVLATSDVPGGVVNVLTGSPAEIAPWLASHADVNALDLTGAGALDWVDLEIAAAETLKRVQRPEPGIPGRSLERVTRFTETKTVWHPKGML
;
A
#
# COMPACT_ATOMS: atom_id res chain seq x y z
N MET A 1 -40.82 -6.61 -14.11
CA MET A 1 -39.80 -7.65 -14.38
C MET A 1 -38.90 -7.77 -13.15
N THR A 2 -38.77 -8.95 -12.56
CA THR A 2 -37.85 -9.20 -11.43
C THR A 2 -36.43 -9.36 -11.97
N ARG A 3 -35.57 -8.39 -11.70
CA ARG A 3 -34.15 -8.44 -12.09
C ARG A 3 -33.43 -9.48 -11.23
N LEU A 4 -32.73 -10.42 -11.86
CA LEU A 4 -31.87 -11.37 -11.17
C LEU A 4 -30.60 -10.67 -10.67
N THR A 5 -30.19 -10.98 -9.45
CA THR A 5 -28.91 -10.53 -8.90
C THR A 5 -27.77 -11.37 -9.48
N VAL A 6 -26.68 -10.71 -9.88
CA VAL A 6 -25.46 -11.37 -10.38
C VAL A 6 -24.33 -11.03 -9.41
N PRO A 7 -24.12 -11.84 -8.36
CA PRO A 7 -23.14 -11.52 -7.35
C PRO A 7 -21.71 -11.72 -7.87
N LYS A 8 -20.81 -10.79 -7.55
CA LYS A 8 -19.42 -10.82 -7.98
C LYS A 8 -18.58 -11.61 -6.97
N THR A 9 -17.75 -12.52 -7.46
CA THR A 9 -16.65 -13.10 -6.69
C THR A 9 -15.37 -12.41 -7.09
N TYR A 10 -14.88 -11.58 -6.18
CA TYR A 10 -13.69 -10.79 -6.35
C TYR A 10 -12.42 -11.65 -6.22
N LYS A 11 -11.38 -11.19 -6.90
CA LYS A 11 -10.08 -11.85 -7.00
C LYS A 11 -9.01 -11.04 -6.27
N LEU A 12 -7.83 -11.62 -6.08
CA LEU A 12 -6.65 -10.89 -5.60
C LEU A 12 -6.12 -9.98 -6.71
N TYR A 13 -5.20 -9.07 -6.38
CA TYR A 13 -4.45 -8.30 -7.36
C TYR A 13 -2.96 -8.52 -7.16
N ILE A 14 -2.33 -9.26 -8.08
CA ILE A 14 -0.93 -9.66 -7.97
C ILE A 14 -0.27 -9.50 -9.33
N GLY A 15 0.87 -8.79 -9.38
CA GLY A 15 1.65 -8.64 -10.60
C GLY A 15 0.90 -7.94 -11.74
N GLY A 16 -0.03 -7.03 -11.42
CA GLY A 16 -0.87 -6.35 -12.41
C GLY A 16 -2.01 -7.21 -12.97
N LYS A 17 -2.32 -8.35 -12.36
CA LYS A 17 -3.35 -9.29 -12.80
C LYS A 17 -4.32 -9.61 -11.67
N PHE A 18 -5.46 -10.21 -12.04
CA PHE A 18 -6.48 -10.66 -11.11
C PHE A 18 -6.54 -12.20 -11.02
N PRO A 19 -5.61 -12.87 -10.31
CA PRO A 19 -5.66 -14.32 -10.11
C PRO A 19 -6.69 -14.70 -9.04
N ARG A 20 -7.21 -15.93 -9.13
CA ARG A 20 -7.92 -16.54 -8.00
C ARG A 20 -6.89 -16.87 -6.91
N SER A 21 -7.32 -16.85 -5.64
CA SER A 21 -6.53 -17.41 -4.53
C SER A 21 -6.16 -18.85 -4.88
N GLU A 22 -4.91 -19.21 -4.64
CA GLU A 22 -4.44 -20.57 -4.92
C GLU A 22 -5.20 -21.62 -4.11
N SER A 23 -5.61 -21.28 -2.88
CA SER A 23 -6.42 -22.17 -2.05
C SER A 23 -7.87 -22.33 -2.54
N GLY A 24 -8.33 -21.47 -3.46
CA GLY A 24 -9.72 -21.40 -3.90
C GLY A 24 -10.71 -20.91 -2.83
N ARG A 25 -10.25 -20.65 -1.60
CA ARG A 25 -11.09 -20.18 -0.49
C ARG A 25 -11.62 -18.78 -0.77
N THR A 26 -12.85 -18.55 -0.33
CA THR A 26 -13.50 -17.23 -0.35
C THR A 26 -14.21 -16.99 0.98
N TYR A 27 -14.53 -15.74 1.26
CA TYR A 27 -15.36 -15.35 2.39
C TYR A 27 -16.41 -14.34 1.95
N GLU A 28 -17.56 -14.36 2.64
CA GLU A 28 -18.68 -13.47 2.33
C GLU A 28 -18.41 -12.06 2.87
N ILE A 29 -18.78 -11.08 2.05
CA ILE A 29 -18.84 -9.68 2.44
C ILE A 29 -20.32 -9.35 2.61
N ALA A 30 -20.67 -8.82 3.77
CA ALA A 30 -22.03 -8.47 4.11
C ALA A 30 -22.09 -7.04 4.64
N THR A 31 -23.27 -6.42 4.50
CA THR A 31 -23.61 -5.20 5.23
C THR A 31 -23.55 -5.45 6.74
N PRO A 32 -23.50 -4.41 7.58
CA PRO A 32 -23.56 -4.57 9.04
C PRO A 32 -24.83 -5.27 9.55
N LYS A 33 -25.89 -5.31 8.73
CA LYS A 33 -27.14 -6.04 9.02
C LYS A 33 -27.13 -7.50 8.54
N GLY A 34 -26.01 -7.99 8.02
CA GLY A 34 -25.85 -9.36 7.54
C GLY A 34 -26.37 -9.62 6.11
N ALA A 35 -26.83 -8.59 5.38
CA ALA A 35 -27.21 -8.76 4.00
C ALA A 35 -25.97 -8.96 3.12
N PHE A 36 -25.96 -10.05 2.34
CA PHE A 36 -24.86 -10.41 1.44
C PHE A 36 -24.64 -9.36 0.33
N LEU A 37 -23.38 -9.02 0.08
CA LEU A 37 -22.96 -8.08 -0.96
C LEU A 37 -22.13 -8.77 -2.05
N ALA A 38 -21.09 -9.51 -1.67
CA ALA A 38 -20.17 -10.16 -2.60
C ALA A 38 -19.33 -11.24 -1.90
N ASN A 39 -18.51 -11.96 -2.67
CA ASN A 39 -17.45 -12.82 -2.13
C ASN A 39 -16.07 -12.22 -2.40
N ALA A 40 -15.18 -12.24 -1.42
CA ALA A 40 -13.75 -11.96 -1.60
C ALA A 40 -12.91 -13.23 -1.56
N ALA A 41 -11.80 -13.24 -2.28
CA ALA A 41 -10.81 -14.31 -2.18
C ALA A 41 -10.15 -14.29 -0.79
N LEU A 42 -10.01 -15.45 -0.16
CA LEU A 42 -9.25 -15.61 1.07
C LEU A 42 -7.82 -16.01 0.69
N ALA A 43 -6.90 -15.05 0.68
CA ALA A 43 -5.52 -15.29 0.26
C ALA A 43 -4.84 -16.35 1.14
N SER A 44 -4.06 -17.22 0.52
CA SER A 44 -3.25 -18.23 1.20
C SER A 44 -1.82 -17.74 1.44
N ARG A 45 -1.05 -18.51 2.20
CA ARG A 45 0.41 -18.35 2.30
C ARG A 45 1.07 -18.28 0.91
N LYS A 46 0.61 -19.10 -0.04
CA LYS A 46 1.20 -19.14 -1.37
C LYS A 46 0.89 -17.86 -2.15
N ASP A 47 -0.31 -17.32 -2.02
CA ASP A 47 -0.66 -16.03 -2.64
C ASP A 47 0.21 -14.89 -2.09
N ALA A 48 0.47 -14.89 -0.77
CA ALA A 48 1.38 -13.92 -0.15
C ALA A 48 2.79 -14.01 -0.72
N ARG A 49 3.33 -15.23 -0.86
CA ARG A 49 4.63 -15.46 -1.51
C ARG A 49 4.63 -15.01 -2.97
N ASP A 50 3.60 -15.35 -3.73
CA ASP A 50 3.49 -14.97 -5.15
C ASP A 50 3.41 -13.43 -5.31
N ALA A 51 2.74 -12.74 -4.38
CA ALA A 51 2.73 -11.28 -4.30
C ALA A 51 4.10 -10.69 -3.97
N VAL A 52 4.85 -11.27 -3.04
CA VAL A 52 6.23 -10.82 -2.73
C VAL A 52 7.17 -11.04 -3.92
N VAL A 53 7.05 -12.16 -4.62
CA VAL A 53 7.84 -12.42 -5.85
C VAL A 53 7.54 -11.37 -6.91
N ALA A 54 6.25 -11.06 -7.14
CA ALA A 54 5.85 -10.02 -8.07
C ALA A 54 6.36 -8.62 -7.66
N ALA A 55 6.26 -8.29 -6.38
CA ALA A 55 6.77 -7.04 -5.82
C ALA A 55 8.28 -6.91 -6.02
N ARG A 56 9.04 -7.93 -5.61
CA ARG A 56 10.51 -7.98 -5.76
C ARG A 56 10.94 -7.79 -7.21
N ALA A 57 10.26 -8.46 -8.15
CA ALA A 57 10.56 -8.33 -9.58
C ALA A 57 10.32 -6.91 -10.13
N ALA A 58 9.38 -6.17 -9.55
CA ALA A 58 9.04 -4.81 -9.96
C ALA A 58 9.92 -3.72 -9.32
N VAL A 59 10.67 -4.02 -8.24
CA VAL A 59 11.47 -3.04 -7.50
C VAL A 59 12.42 -2.27 -8.41
N SER A 60 13.23 -2.97 -9.23
CA SER A 60 14.26 -2.32 -10.04
C SER A 60 13.66 -1.36 -11.09
N GLY A 61 12.55 -1.74 -11.71
CA GLY A 61 11.85 -0.90 -12.68
C GLY A 61 11.21 0.33 -12.02
N TRP A 62 10.60 0.16 -10.85
CA TRP A 62 9.88 1.24 -10.17
C TRP A 62 10.80 2.23 -9.44
N SER A 63 11.83 1.72 -8.74
CA SER A 63 12.83 2.58 -8.10
C SER A 63 13.72 3.30 -9.11
N GLY A 64 13.97 2.68 -10.27
CA GLY A 64 14.70 3.27 -11.39
C GLY A 64 13.89 4.26 -12.23
N ALA A 65 12.56 4.31 -12.09
CA ALA A 65 11.74 5.32 -12.76
C ALA A 65 12.09 6.72 -12.23
N THR A 66 11.97 7.75 -13.09
CA THR A 66 12.16 9.13 -12.64
C THR A 66 11.10 9.49 -11.59
N ALA A 67 11.48 10.35 -10.65
CA ALA A 67 10.54 10.86 -9.65
C ALA A 67 9.29 11.47 -10.29
N TYR A 68 9.46 12.23 -11.37
CA TYR A 68 8.37 12.76 -12.18
C TYR A 68 7.41 11.68 -12.70
N ASN A 69 7.95 10.60 -13.30
CA ASN A 69 7.12 9.50 -13.83
C ASN A 69 6.34 8.81 -12.71
N ARG A 70 6.96 8.60 -11.54
CA ARG A 70 6.23 8.08 -10.38
C ARG A 70 5.09 9.03 -10.00
N GLY A 71 5.35 10.34 -9.91
CA GLY A 71 4.33 11.35 -9.64
C GLY A 71 3.16 11.31 -10.63
N GLN A 72 3.43 11.18 -11.92
CA GLN A 72 2.39 11.05 -12.96
C GLN A 72 1.51 9.80 -12.75
N VAL A 73 2.12 8.65 -12.45
CA VAL A 73 1.37 7.42 -12.15
C VAL A 73 0.50 7.57 -10.90
N LEU A 74 1.05 8.13 -9.80
CA LEU A 74 0.27 8.36 -8.58
C LEU A 74 -0.89 9.34 -8.81
N TYR A 75 -0.68 10.38 -9.61
CA TYR A 75 -1.72 11.32 -9.99
C TYR A 75 -2.79 10.66 -10.87
N ARG A 76 -2.38 9.78 -11.79
CA ARG A 76 -3.31 9.02 -12.64
C ARG A 76 -4.23 8.11 -11.84
N ILE A 77 -3.74 7.51 -10.74
CA ILE A 77 -4.57 6.75 -9.79
C ILE A 77 -5.66 7.65 -9.21
N ALA A 78 -5.33 8.88 -8.81
CA ALA A 78 -6.30 9.85 -8.29
C ALA A 78 -7.37 10.19 -9.33
N GLU A 79 -6.99 10.47 -10.58
CA GLU A 79 -7.93 10.78 -11.66
C GLU A 79 -8.93 9.64 -11.91
N LEU A 80 -8.44 8.39 -11.96
CA LEU A 80 -9.31 7.24 -12.21
C LEU A 80 -10.15 6.86 -10.99
N LEU A 81 -9.66 7.11 -9.77
CA LEU A 81 -10.45 6.99 -8.56
C LEU A 81 -11.57 8.04 -8.53
N GLU A 82 -11.27 9.30 -8.86
CA GLU A 82 -12.25 10.40 -8.98
C GLU A 82 -13.34 10.06 -10.01
N GLY A 83 -12.95 9.57 -11.19
CA GLY A 83 -13.90 9.14 -12.22
C GLY A 83 -14.83 7.99 -11.78
N ARG A 84 -14.46 7.23 -10.75
CA ARG A 84 -15.25 6.14 -10.16
C ARG A 84 -15.83 6.48 -8.79
N ARG A 85 -15.78 7.75 -8.37
CA ARG A 85 -16.18 8.21 -7.04
C ARG A 85 -17.50 7.61 -6.54
N ALA A 86 -18.56 7.66 -7.34
CA ALA A 86 -19.89 7.18 -6.96
C ALA A 86 -19.89 5.69 -6.57
N GLN A 87 -19.09 4.86 -7.24
CA GLN A 87 -18.96 3.43 -6.90
C GLN A 87 -18.33 3.25 -5.52
N PHE A 88 -17.24 3.96 -5.23
CA PHE A 88 -16.55 3.86 -3.93
C PHE A 88 -17.40 4.38 -2.78
N VAL A 89 -18.18 5.44 -3.01
CA VAL A 89 -19.14 5.95 -2.01
C VAL A 89 -20.18 4.88 -1.65
N ASP A 90 -20.74 4.19 -2.64
CA ASP A 90 -21.72 3.12 -2.42
C ASP A 90 -21.11 1.90 -1.71
N GLU A 91 -19.91 1.48 -2.12
CA GLU A 91 -19.18 0.39 -1.47
C GLU A 91 -18.89 0.69 0.01
N ILE A 92 -18.39 1.89 0.33
CA ILE A 92 -18.09 2.29 1.71
C ILE A 92 -19.38 2.38 2.54
N ALA A 93 -20.42 3.05 2.02
CA ALA A 93 -21.68 3.20 2.73
C ALA A 93 -22.36 1.85 3.01
N SER A 94 -22.32 0.92 2.06
CA SER A 94 -22.94 -0.41 2.21
C SER A 94 -22.19 -1.33 3.16
N VAL A 95 -20.86 -1.35 3.10
CA VAL A 95 -20.01 -2.26 3.87
C VAL A 95 -19.76 -1.76 5.29
N GLU A 96 -19.49 -0.47 5.47
CA GLU A 96 -19.26 0.13 6.79
C GLU A 96 -20.58 0.51 7.49
N GLY A 97 -21.69 0.65 6.73
CA GLY A 97 -22.98 1.10 7.27
C GLY A 97 -23.01 2.57 7.68
N VAL A 98 -22.12 3.39 7.11
CA VAL A 98 -22.04 4.82 7.36
C VAL A 98 -22.99 5.62 6.47
N ARG A 99 -23.26 6.88 6.84
CA ARG A 99 -24.04 7.79 5.99
C ARG A 99 -23.27 8.09 4.70
N THR A 100 -23.98 8.34 3.59
CA THR A 100 -23.39 8.74 2.31
C THR A 100 -22.41 9.91 2.45
N SER A 101 -22.74 10.92 3.25
CA SER A 101 -21.83 12.06 3.49
C SER A 101 -20.50 11.68 4.15
N VAL A 102 -20.49 10.62 4.98
CA VAL A 102 -19.27 10.10 5.61
C VAL A 102 -18.46 9.29 4.59
N ALA A 103 -19.14 8.50 3.75
CA ALA A 103 -18.51 7.78 2.65
C ALA A 103 -17.89 8.74 1.62
N GLU A 104 -18.60 9.81 1.24
CA GLU A 104 -18.10 10.88 0.36
C GLU A 104 -16.81 11.50 0.89
N ALA A 105 -16.77 11.83 2.18
CA ALA A 105 -15.60 12.39 2.85
C ALA A 105 -14.41 11.41 2.88
N GLN A 106 -14.66 10.11 3.04
CA GLN A 106 -13.59 9.09 2.95
C GLN A 106 -13.03 8.97 1.53
N VAL A 107 -13.88 9.08 0.51
CA VAL A 107 -13.42 9.09 -0.89
C VAL A 107 -12.63 10.36 -1.21
N ASP A 108 -13.10 11.52 -0.73
CA ASP A 108 -12.36 12.79 -0.84
C ASP A 108 -10.96 12.67 -0.21
N GLU A 109 -10.87 12.21 1.03
CA GLU A 109 -9.57 12.07 1.71
C GLU A 109 -8.65 11.08 0.98
N ALA A 110 -9.19 9.99 0.43
CA ALA A 110 -8.40 9.03 -0.35
C ALA A 110 -7.83 9.66 -1.64
N ILE A 111 -8.64 10.42 -2.37
CA ILE A 111 -8.23 11.09 -3.62
C ILE A 111 -7.20 12.18 -3.31
N ASP A 112 -7.47 13.03 -2.31
CA ASP A 112 -6.56 14.07 -1.85
C ASP A 112 -5.23 13.48 -1.36
N THR A 113 -5.26 12.29 -0.74
CA THR A 113 -4.05 11.58 -0.32
C THR A 113 -3.20 11.15 -1.50
N TRP A 114 -3.80 10.61 -2.56
CA TRP A 114 -3.07 10.29 -3.79
C TRP A 114 -2.47 11.54 -4.43
N VAL A 115 -3.24 12.61 -4.57
CA VAL A 115 -2.77 13.89 -5.13
C VAL A 115 -1.61 14.46 -4.30
N TRP A 116 -1.74 14.44 -2.98
CA TRP A 116 -0.71 14.94 -2.08
C TRP A 116 0.60 14.16 -2.23
N TYR A 117 0.56 12.83 -2.17
CA TYR A 117 1.76 12.01 -2.30
C TYR A 117 2.35 12.01 -3.72
N ALA A 118 1.52 12.14 -4.76
CA ALA A 118 2.01 12.36 -6.13
C ALA A 118 2.92 13.61 -6.20
N GLY A 119 2.50 14.69 -5.54
CA GLY A 119 3.25 15.95 -5.45
C GLY A 119 4.57 15.86 -4.68
N TRP A 120 4.80 14.81 -3.90
CA TRP A 120 6.02 14.63 -3.10
C TRP A 120 7.10 13.76 -3.74
N THR A 121 6.78 13.03 -4.80
CA THR A 121 7.69 12.08 -5.46
C THR A 121 9.03 12.66 -5.86
N ASP A 122 9.07 13.94 -6.25
CA ASP A 122 10.24 14.70 -6.69
C ASP A 122 10.74 15.75 -5.67
N LYS A 123 10.11 15.84 -4.49
CA LYS A 123 10.41 16.88 -3.48
C LYS A 123 10.89 16.33 -2.15
N TYR A 124 10.52 15.09 -1.78
CA TYR A 124 10.83 14.55 -0.45
C TYR A 124 12.34 14.46 -0.18
N GLN A 125 13.16 14.17 -1.20
CA GLN A 125 14.62 14.08 -1.05
C GLN A 125 15.27 15.44 -0.72
N GLN A 126 14.67 16.55 -1.15
CA GLN A 126 15.16 17.88 -0.79
C GLN A 126 14.92 18.20 0.70
N VAL A 127 13.85 17.66 1.28
CA VAL A 127 13.50 17.87 2.68
C VAL A 127 14.24 16.90 3.60
N ALA A 128 14.38 15.64 3.18
CA ALA A 128 14.91 14.56 4.02
C ALA A 128 16.37 14.17 3.70
N GLY A 129 16.94 14.71 2.63
CA GLY A 129 18.36 14.58 2.30
C GLY A 129 19.17 15.80 2.73
N ASN A 130 20.49 15.69 2.68
CA ASN A 130 21.38 16.70 3.24
C ASN A 130 22.76 16.69 2.58
N ALA A 131 23.30 17.88 2.36
CA ALA A 131 24.72 18.08 2.09
C ALA A 131 25.46 18.24 3.42
N ASN A 132 26.40 17.34 3.70
CA ASN A 132 27.06 17.24 4.99
C ASN A 132 28.40 17.97 4.96
N ALA A 133 28.63 18.87 5.92
CA ALA A 133 29.92 19.51 6.11
C ALA A 133 30.94 18.49 6.63
N VAL A 134 32.09 18.39 5.96
CA VAL A 134 33.18 17.47 6.34
C VAL A 134 34.52 18.19 6.28
N ALA A 135 35.42 17.82 7.18
CA ALA A 135 36.77 18.36 7.23
C ALA A 135 37.67 17.65 6.20
N GLY A 136 37.44 17.89 4.92
CA GLY A 136 38.22 17.31 3.83
C GLY A 136 37.74 17.75 2.44
N PRO A 137 38.52 17.43 1.39
CA PRO A 137 38.22 17.81 0.01
C PRO A 137 37.14 16.90 -0.59
N TYR A 138 35.96 16.85 0.03
CA TYR A 138 34.84 15.99 -0.40
C TYR A 138 33.51 16.75 -0.38
N PHE A 139 32.69 16.50 -1.40
CA PHE A 139 31.25 16.62 -1.28
C PHE A 139 30.72 15.36 -0.60
N ASN A 140 30.02 15.54 0.51
CA ASN A 140 29.35 14.47 1.23
C ASN A 140 27.85 14.71 1.14
N LEU A 141 27.11 13.80 0.50
CA LEU A 141 25.69 13.95 0.22
C LEU A 141 24.94 12.73 0.74
N SER A 142 24.00 12.93 1.65
CA SER A 142 23.06 11.92 2.13
C SER A 142 21.72 12.08 1.40
N ALA A 143 21.22 10.98 0.83
CA ALA A 143 19.92 10.94 0.18
C ALA A 143 19.10 9.72 0.64
N PRO A 144 17.79 9.89 0.88
CA PRO A 144 16.91 8.76 1.16
C PRO A 144 16.60 7.98 -0.14
N GLU A 145 16.92 6.69 -0.13
CA GLU A 145 16.64 5.70 -1.18
C GLU A 145 15.56 4.71 -0.70
N PRO A 146 14.70 4.15 -1.57
CA PRO A 146 13.66 3.21 -1.17
C PRO A 146 14.26 1.95 -0.52
N THR A 147 13.58 1.41 0.50
CA THR A 147 13.99 0.16 1.17
C THR A 147 13.77 -1.08 0.31
N GLY A 148 12.80 -1.06 -0.63
CA GLY A 148 12.52 -2.15 -1.57
C GLY A 148 11.07 -2.64 -1.50
N VAL A 149 10.85 -3.86 -1.01
CA VAL A 149 9.49 -4.42 -0.83
C VAL A 149 8.96 -4.06 0.56
N VAL A 150 7.83 -3.38 0.62
CA VAL A 150 7.13 -3.07 1.88
C VAL A 150 5.87 -3.92 1.98
N ALA A 151 5.77 -4.74 3.02
CA ALA A 151 4.55 -5.47 3.31
C ALA A 151 3.70 -4.69 4.33
N VAL A 152 2.40 -4.55 4.06
CA VAL A 152 1.52 -3.62 4.77
C VAL A 152 0.29 -4.35 5.27
N VAL A 153 -0.08 -4.12 6.52
CA VAL A 153 -1.43 -4.43 7.04
C VAL A 153 -2.22 -3.13 7.08
N ALA A 154 -3.22 -3.01 6.20
CA ALA A 154 -4.05 -1.82 6.12
C ALA A 154 -4.90 -1.65 7.40
N PRO A 155 -5.26 -0.41 7.80
CA PRO A 155 -6.20 -0.16 8.88
C PRO A 155 -7.47 -1.00 8.73
N GLN A 156 -7.80 -1.80 9.73
CA GLN A 156 -8.91 -2.75 9.65
C GLN A 156 -10.29 -2.09 9.83
N GLU A 157 -10.32 -0.85 10.35
CA GLU A 157 -11.53 -0.07 10.59
C GLU A 157 -11.84 0.97 9.48
N SER A 158 -11.21 0.87 8.31
CA SER A 158 -11.48 1.74 7.16
C SER A 158 -11.36 0.97 5.85
N SER A 159 -12.30 1.20 4.92
CA SER A 159 -12.31 0.52 3.61
C SER A 159 -11.26 1.07 2.64
N LEU A 160 -11.26 2.40 2.44
CA LEU A 160 -10.49 3.05 1.36
C LEU A 160 -9.44 4.04 1.89
N ALA A 161 -9.85 5.03 2.69
CA ALA A 161 -8.95 6.08 3.17
C ALA A 161 -7.78 5.49 3.98
N GLY A 162 -8.07 4.53 4.87
CA GLY A 162 -7.04 3.77 5.59
C GLY A 162 -6.07 3.05 4.66
N LEU A 163 -6.57 2.31 3.66
CA LEU A 163 -5.75 1.61 2.68
C LEU A 163 -4.82 2.57 1.91
N VAL A 164 -5.37 3.67 1.40
CA VAL A 164 -4.60 4.63 0.60
C VAL A 164 -3.55 5.36 1.45
N SER A 165 -3.88 5.68 2.71
CA SER A 165 -2.97 6.37 3.64
C SER A 165 -1.66 5.60 3.91
N VAL A 166 -1.67 4.27 3.76
CA VAL A 166 -0.50 3.42 3.97
C VAL A 166 0.18 3.01 2.66
N VAL A 167 -0.58 2.82 1.58
CA VAL A 167 -0.03 2.42 0.27
C VAL A 167 0.64 3.60 -0.44
N ALA A 168 -0.03 4.75 -0.55
CA ALA A 168 0.48 5.91 -1.28
C ALA A 168 1.87 6.39 -0.82
N PRO A 169 2.14 6.61 0.50
CA PRO A 169 3.47 7.07 0.94
C PRO A 169 4.58 6.09 0.61
N ALA A 170 4.32 4.78 0.71
CA ALA A 170 5.33 3.76 0.46
C ALA A 170 5.80 3.77 -1.00
N LEU A 171 4.93 4.14 -1.95
CA LEU A 171 5.26 4.20 -3.37
C LEU A 171 6.12 5.41 -3.77
N VAL A 172 6.03 6.51 -3.01
CA VAL A 172 6.72 7.78 -3.30
C VAL A 172 8.22 7.64 -3.57
N PRO A 173 9.02 7.00 -2.68
CA PRO A 173 10.45 6.87 -2.89
C PRO A 173 10.82 5.79 -3.91
N GLY A 174 9.84 4.99 -4.39
CA GLY A 174 10.08 3.88 -5.31
C GLY A 174 10.04 2.50 -4.68
N ASN A 175 9.40 2.31 -3.51
CA ASN A 175 9.14 0.97 -2.99
C ASN A 175 8.00 0.30 -3.77
N THR A 176 7.97 -1.02 -3.73
CA THR A 176 6.81 -1.83 -4.15
C THR A 176 6.07 -2.33 -2.91
N VAL A 177 4.75 -2.49 -3.02
CA VAL A 177 3.88 -2.77 -1.87
C VAL A 177 3.17 -4.12 -2.03
N VAL A 178 3.16 -4.91 -0.96
CA VAL A 178 2.23 -6.03 -0.77
C VAL A 178 1.32 -5.67 0.40
N VAL A 179 0.05 -5.37 0.14
CA VAL A 179 -0.89 -4.93 1.17
C VAL A 179 -1.95 -6.00 1.44
N VAL A 180 -2.13 -6.33 2.71
CA VAL A 180 -3.30 -7.05 3.21
C VAL A 180 -4.37 -6.01 3.52
N ALA A 181 -5.46 -6.04 2.76
CA ALA A 181 -6.59 -5.13 2.91
C ALA A 181 -7.33 -5.35 4.24
N SER A 182 -8.30 -4.47 4.55
CA SER A 182 -9.23 -4.74 5.65
C SER A 182 -9.97 -6.04 5.39
N GLU A 183 -9.89 -7.00 6.32
CA GLU A 183 -10.67 -8.23 6.28
C GLU A 183 -12.17 -7.91 6.34
N ARG A 184 -12.53 -6.94 7.17
CA ARG A 184 -13.91 -6.51 7.43
C ARG A 184 -14.49 -5.76 6.22
N PHE A 185 -13.67 -4.91 5.59
CA PHE A 185 -14.14 -3.98 4.57
C PHE A 185 -13.33 -4.03 3.24
N PRO A 186 -13.27 -5.19 2.55
CA PRO A 186 -12.34 -5.38 1.44
C PRO A 186 -12.81 -4.81 0.08
N LEU A 187 -14.09 -4.43 -0.08
CA LEU A 187 -14.65 -4.08 -1.40
C LEU A 187 -13.88 -2.94 -2.08
N SER A 188 -13.65 -1.84 -1.36
CA SER A 188 -12.94 -0.70 -1.91
C SER A 188 -11.48 -1.02 -2.24
N ALA A 189 -10.83 -1.92 -1.50
CA ALA A 189 -9.48 -2.37 -1.85
C ALA A 189 -9.44 -3.12 -3.19
N ILE A 190 -10.46 -3.93 -3.45
CA ILE A 190 -10.56 -4.68 -4.71
C ILE A 190 -10.92 -3.75 -5.87
N SER A 191 -11.87 -2.84 -5.68
CA SER A 191 -12.23 -1.86 -6.71
C SER A 191 -11.07 -0.90 -7.00
N LEU A 192 -10.27 -0.54 -5.99
CA LEU A 192 -9.02 0.19 -6.17
C LEU A 192 -8.02 -0.62 -7.00
N ALA A 193 -7.95 -1.95 -6.87
CA ALA A 193 -7.07 -2.74 -7.73
C ALA A 193 -7.40 -2.63 -9.23
N GLU A 194 -8.67 -2.48 -9.59
CA GLU A 194 -9.09 -2.18 -10.97
C GLU A 194 -8.66 -0.76 -11.41
N VAL A 195 -8.68 0.22 -10.49
CA VAL A 195 -8.09 1.54 -10.74
C VAL A 195 -6.59 1.43 -10.97
N LEU A 196 -5.85 0.70 -10.11
CA LEU A 196 -4.41 0.50 -10.25
C LEU A 196 -4.06 -0.13 -11.61
N ALA A 197 -4.81 -1.16 -12.01
CA ALA A 197 -4.61 -1.87 -13.28
C ALA A 197 -4.84 -0.99 -14.53
N THR A 198 -5.55 0.13 -14.37
CA THR A 198 -5.89 1.06 -15.46
C THR A 198 -5.17 2.41 -15.34
N SER A 199 -4.31 2.58 -14.32
CA SER A 199 -3.59 3.82 -14.02
C SER A 199 -2.10 3.76 -14.36
N ASP A 200 -1.70 2.89 -15.29
CA ASP A 200 -0.30 2.69 -15.71
C ASP A 200 0.66 2.27 -14.57
N VAL A 201 0.12 1.73 -13.47
CA VAL A 201 0.92 1.14 -12.40
C VAL A 201 1.62 -0.11 -12.94
N PRO A 202 2.96 -0.17 -12.96
CA PRO A 202 3.65 -1.35 -13.46
C PRO A 202 3.26 -2.60 -12.65
N GLY A 203 3.12 -3.73 -13.34
CA GLY A 203 2.73 -4.98 -12.70
C GLY A 203 3.68 -5.35 -11.57
N GLY A 204 3.14 -5.54 -10.37
CA GLY A 204 3.91 -5.88 -9.16
C GLY A 204 4.24 -4.69 -8.26
N VAL A 205 4.10 -3.44 -8.72
CA VAL A 205 4.37 -2.26 -7.87
C VAL A 205 3.40 -2.17 -6.70
N VAL A 206 2.13 -2.53 -6.92
CA VAL A 206 1.15 -2.71 -5.86
C VAL A 206 0.53 -4.09 -6.02
N ASN A 207 0.47 -4.85 -4.92
CA ASN A 207 -0.21 -6.14 -4.85
C ASN A 207 -1.19 -6.09 -3.68
N VAL A 208 -2.46 -6.39 -3.94
CA VAL A 208 -3.55 -6.33 -2.97
C VAL A 208 -4.03 -7.75 -2.65
N LEU A 209 -3.91 -8.12 -1.39
CA LEU A 209 -4.39 -9.36 -0.83
C LEU A 209 -5.63 -9.09 0.03
N THR A 210 -6.67 -9.89 -0.16
CA THR A 210 -7.84 -9.94 0.73
C THR A 210 -7.79 -11.21 1.58
N GLY A 211 -8.40 -11.18 2.76
CA GLY A 211 -8.38 -12.29 3.70
C GLY A 211 -7.83 -11.90 5.07
N SER A 212 -7.57 -12.89 5.91
CA SER A 212 -7.21 -12.65 7.30
C SER A 212 -5.78 -12.13 7.48
N PRO A 213 -5.58 -10.94 8.07
CA PRO A 213 -4.26 -10.47 8.46
C PRO A 213 -3.56 -11.41 9.42
N ALA A 214 -4.30 -12.10 10.31
CA ALA A 214 -3.74 -13.08 11.24
C ALA A 214 -3.14 -14.29 10.51
N GLU A 215 -3.73 -14.73 9.39
CA GLU A 215 -3.18 -15.82 8.58
C GLU A 215 -2.00 -15.37 7.70
N ILE A 216 -2.04 -14.14 7.17
CA ILE A 216 -1.12 -13.68 6.12
C ILE A 216 0.10 -12.94 6.67
N ALA A 217 -0.09 -12.08 7.68
CA ALA A 217 0.96 -11.21 8.21
C ALA A 217 2.18 -11.97 8.76
N PRO A 218 2.05 -13.11 9.47
CA PRO A 218 3.22 -13.88 9.93
C PRO A 218 4.13 -14.34 8.79
N TRP A 219 3.56 -14.69 7.64
CA TRP A 219 4.33 -15.07 6.46
C TRP A 219 5.05 -13.90 5.84
N LEU A 220 4.39 -12.73 5.75
CA LEU A 220 5.03 -11.50 5.27
C LEU A 220 6.14 -11.04 6.23
N ALA A 221 5.90 -11.18 7.54
CA ALA A 221 6.83 -10.81 8.59
C ALA A 221 8.06 -11.71 8.70
N SER A 222 8.04 -12.93 8.17
CA SER A 222 9.20 -13.83 8.14
C SER A 222 9.86 -13.90 6.76
N HIS A 223 9.27 -13.29 5.72
CA HIS A 223 9.77 -13.44 4.35
C HIS A 223 11.06 -12.63 4.11
N ALA A 224 12.13 -13.30 3.65
CA ALA A 224 13.44 -12.68 3.44
C ALA A 224 13.47 -11.60 2.34
N ASP A 225 12.61 -11.74 1.32
CA ASP A 225 12.45 -10.71 0.28
C ASP A 225 11.59 -9.51 0.69
N VAL A 226 11.09 -9.42 1.92
CA VAL A 226 10.41 -8.22 2.43
C VAL A 226 11.43 -7.35 3.17
N ASN A 227 11.55 -6.07 2.79
CA ASN A 227 12.53 -5.14 3.36
C ASN A 227 11.98 -4.34 4.54
N ALA A 228 10.67 -4.09 4.55
CA ALA A 228 10.00 -3.42 5.67
C ALA A 228 8.58 -3.92 5.88
N LEU A 229 8.13 -3.82 7.13
CA LEU A 229 6.76 -4.10 7.55
C LEU A 229 6.09 -2.80 8.00
N ASP A 230 4.88 -2.59 7.51
CA ASP A 230 3.97 -1.58 8.00
C ASP A 230 2.81 -2.25 8.74
N LEU A 231 2.87 -2.20 10.06
CA LEU A 231 1.88 -2.80 10.96
C LEU A 231 0.83 -1.80 11.42
N THR A 232 0.68 -0.65 10.74
CA THR A 232 -0.31 0.40 11.09
C THR A 232 -1.67 -0.19 11.46
N GLY A 233 -2.22 -1.08 10.62
CA GLY A 233 -3.52 -1.72 10.84
C GLY A 233 -3.50 -3.01 11.66
N ALA A 234 -2.36 -3.44 12.21
CA ALA A 234 -2.21 -4.71 12.90
C ALA A 234 -2.50 -4.64 14.41
N GLY A 235 -3.10 -3.56 14.91
CA GLY A 235 -3.29 -3.33 16.36
C GLY A 235 -4.11 -4.41 17.09
N ALA A 236 -4.95 -5.15 16.37
CA ALA A 236 -5.73 -6.27 16.91
C ALA A 236 -5.03 -7.64 16.77
N LEU A 237 -3.86 -7.70 16.11
CA LEU A 237 -3.04 -8.91 15.98
C LEU A 237 -2.01 -8.98 17.12
N ASP A 238 -1.37 -10.14 17.26
CA ASP A 238 -0.11 -10.24 18.02
C ASP A 238 1.04 -9.62 17.22
N TRP A 239 1.02 -8.30 17.10
CA TRP A 239 1.98 -7.56 16.28
C TRP A 239 3.40 -7.57 16.86
N VAL A 240 3.56 -7.92 18.14
CA VAL A 240 4.88 -8.11 18.76
C VAL A 240 5.55 -9.36 18.19
N ASP A 241 4.80 -10.46 18.04
CA ASP A 241 5.30 -11.66 17.35
C ASP A 241 5.68 -11.37 15.89
N LEU A 242 4.95 -10.48 15.20
CA LEU A 242 5.32 -10.02 13.87
C LEU A 242 6.65 -9.23 13.88
N GLU A 243 6.88 -8.39 14.89
CA GLU A 243 8.15 -7.67 15.06
C GLU A 243 9.30 -8.63 15.40
N ILE A 244 9.06 -9.68 16.19
CA ILE A 244 10.05 -10.74 16.47
C ILE A 244 10.41 -11.49 15.20
N ALA A 245 9.43 -11.92 14.40
CA ALA A 245 9.67 -12.56 13.10
C ALA A 245 10.39 -11.60 12.11
N ALA A 246 10.08 -10.30 12.19
CA ALA A 246 10.76 -9.28 11.41
C ALA A 246 12.27 -9.25 11.71
N ALA A 247 12.64 -9.40 12.98
CA ALA A 247 14.02 -9.33 13.44
C ALA A 247 14.93 -10.41 12.85
N GLU A 248 14.40 -11.57 12.42
CA GLU A 248 15.21 -12.64 11.78
C GLU A 248 15.96 -12.17 10.54
N THR A 249 15.44 -11.15 9.84
CA THR A 249 16.11 -10.53 8.69
C THR A 249 16.35 -9.03 8.88
N LEU A 250 16.27 -8.55 10.13
CA LEU A 250 16.50 -7.16 10.53
C LEU A 250 15.71 -6.12 9.69
N LYS A 251 14.55 -6.51 9.20
CA LYS A 251 13.69 -5.64 8.39
C LYS A 251 13.06 -4.56 9.25
N ARG A 252 12.86 -3.39 8.65
CA ARG A 252 12.32 -2.22 9.34
C ARG A 252 10.85 -2.45 9.69
N VAL A 253 10.41 -2.04 10.87
CA VAL A 253 9.02 -2.21 11.32
C VAL A 253 8.40 -0.86 11.70
N GLN A 254 7.34 -0.45 11.03
CA GLN A 254 6.41 0.56 11.55
C GLN A 254 5.41 -0.15 12.44
N ARG A 255 5.36 0.23 13.72
CA ARG A 255 4.42 -0.35 14.71
C ARG A 255 2.99 0.12 14.45
N PRO A 256 1.99 -0.58 15.02
CA PRO A 256 0.60 -0.15 14.93
C PRO A 256 0.39 1.29 15.38
N GLU A 257 -0.52 1.97 14.70
CA GLU A 257 -0.93 3.34 14.96
C GLU A 257 -2.45 3.38 14.95
N PRO A 258 -3.11 4.02 15.94
CA PRO A 258 -4.57 4.07 15.99
C PRO A 258 -5.13 4.97 14.88
N GLY A 259 -6.20 4.51 14.24
CA GLY A 259 -6.93 5.30 13.23
C GLY A 259 -6.28 5.28 11.85
N ILE A 260 -6.58 6.31 11.06
CA ILE A 260 -6.02 6.52 9.72
C ILE A 260 -4.87 7.51 9.84
N PRO A 261 -3.62 7.12 9.51
CA PRO A 261 -2.49 8.04 9.53
C PRO A 261 -2.73 9.27 8.65
N GLY A 262 -2.38 10.44 9.17
CA GLY A 262 -2.42 11.68 8.40
C GLY A 262 -1.37 11.70 7.28
N ARG A 263 -1.62 12.54 6.26
CA ARG A 263 -0.63 12.86 5.22
C ARG A 263 0.64 13.43 5.85
N SER A 264 1.77 12.76 5.69
CA SER A 264 3.04 13.16 6.31
C SER A 264 4.25 12.68 5.50
N LEU A 265 5.31 13.48 5.49
CA LEU A 265 6.60 13.07 4.93
C LEU A 265 7.29 12.00 5.78
N GLU A 266 6.99 11.92 7.07
CA GLU A 266 7.52 10.87 7.94
C GLU A 266 7.10 9.48 7.45
N ARG A 267 5.88 9.35 6.93
CA ARG A 267 5.38 8.09 6.35
C ARG A 267 6.16 7.69 5.08
N VAL A 268 6.63 8.67 4.32
CA VAL A 268 7.51 8.44 3.15
C VAL A 268 8.88 7.96 3.62
N THR A 269 9.52 8.73 4.50
CA THR A 269 10.90 8.46 4.96
C THR A 269 11.00 7.23 5.87
N ARG A 270 9.88 6.82 6.50
CA ARG A 270 9.82 5.57 7.27
C ARG A 270 10.23 4.37 6.45
N PHE A 271 10.06 4.39 5.14
CA PHE A 271 10.42 3.26 4.26
C PHE A 271 11.56 3.61 3.29
N THR A 272 12.50 4.45 3.75
CA THR A 272 13.73 4.79 3.02
C THR A 272 15.00 4.53 3.84
N GLU A 273 16.08 4.09 3.18
CA GLU A 273 17.43 4.05 3.75
C GLU A 273 18.22 5.30 3.35
N THR A 274 19.02 5.82 4.28
CA THR A 274 19.91 6.95 3.98
C THR A 274 21.21 6.44 3.39
N LYS A 275 21.46 6.76 2.12
CA LYS A 275 22.74 6.49 1.48
C LYS A 275 23.57 7.76 1.42
N THR A 276 24.81 7.66 1.86
CA THR A 276 25.77 8.76 1.84
C THR A 276 26.85 8.51 0.81
N VAL A 277 26.97 9.43 -0.15
CA VAL A 277 27.97 9.38 -1.21
C VAL A 277 29.04 10.45 -0.96
N TRP A 278 30.29 10.04 -1.10
CA TRP A 278 31.46 10.92 -0.98
C TRP A 278 32.09 11.11 -2.37
N HIS A 279 32.15 12.35 -2.84
CA HIS A 279 32.81 12.70 -4.09
C HIS A 279 33.98 13.64 -3.82
N PRO A 280 35.19 13.38 -4.33
CA PRO A 280 36.30 14.32 -4.23
C PRO A 280 35.94 15.70 -4.80
N LYS A 281 36.40 16.76 -4.15
CA LYS A 281 36.23 18.16 -4.56
C LYS A 281 37.60 18.82 -4.62
N GLY A 282 37.85 19.59 -5.68
CA GLY A 282 39.05 20.43 -5.76
C GLY A 282 39.10 21.46 -4.63
N MET A 283 40.26 21.59 -3.99
CA MET A 283 40.57 22.69 -3.09
C MET A 283 41.04 23.85 -3.96
N LEU A 284 40.38 25.00 -3.86
CA LEU A 284 40.91 26.27 -4.39
C LEU A 284 41.98 26.80 -3.44
#